data_AF-A0A3Q2YN24-F1
#
_entry.id   AF-A0A3Q2YN24-F1
#
_cell.length_a   1.000
_cell.length_b   1.000
_cell.length_c   1.000
_cell.angle_alpha   90.00
_cell.angle_beta   90.00
_cell.angle_gamma   90.00
#
_symmetry.space_group_name_H-M   'P 1'
#
loop_
_entity.id
_entity.type
_entity.pdbx_description
1 polymer ?
#
loop_
_entity_poly.entity_id
_entity_poly.type
_entity_poly.pdbx_seq_one_letter_code
_entity_poly.pdbx_strand_id
1 'polypeptide(L)'
;MGTQGTGRKRAQLKDRFSAEDEALSSIAREAEARLAAKRAARAEARDIRMRELERQQKELDEKCDKQYSDYSRPSSRCATPGLSAATLASLGGTSSRRGSADAGSVYDPDTSLSELRDIYELKDQIQDVEGRYMQGLKELKESLTEVEEKYKKAMVSNAQLDNDKGNLIYQVDTLKDVIEEMEEQMSEMKRELEEKSKELERQKHTCTVLQHKQEELKEGIRQRDELIEALERQKEYFDCIRNERDELRHELADLKENARSKETHGLVIIPDGTPNGDISHETVSPGITVVSQEAAQVLESAGEGPLDVRLRKLAEEKDELLAQIRKLKNQLEEERQKHSKVDSVYVDGEKMENGTELHFIEMQRDANRQISEYKFKLSKAEQEMGTMEQNINRLEGQVSRYKTSADNSEKIEDELKAEKRKLQRELRTALDKIEEMEMTNNHLVKRLEKMKANRNALLSQQ
;
A
#
# COMPACT_ATOMS: atom_id res chain seq x y z
N MET A 1 -22.31 -65.44 -15.24
CA MET A 1 -23.40 -64.50 -14.89
C MET A 1 -22.87 -63.65 -13.73
N GLY A 2 -22.11 -62.58 -13.94
CA GLY A 2 -22.60 -61.23 -14.26
C GLY A 2 -23.41 -60.70 -13.07
N THR A 3 -22.92 -59.78 -12.23
CA THR A 3 -22.88 -58.33 -12.50
C THR A 3 -21.83 -57.57 -11.67
N GLN A 4 -21.11 -56.66 -12.33
CA GLN A 4 -20.20 -55.65 -11.76
C GLN A 4 -20.99 -54.43 -11.24
N GLY A 5 -20.65 -53.94 -10.05
CA GLY A 5 -21.12 -52.65 -9.55
C GLY A 5 -20.28 -51.50 -10.12
N THR A 6 -20.91 -50.64 -10.92
CA THR A 6 -20.28 -49.46 -11.54
C THR A 6 -20.12 -48.33 -10.54
N GLY A 7 -18.88 -48.03 -10.16
CA GLY A 7 -18.52 -46.82 -9.40
C GLY A 7 -18.68 -45.56 -10.26
N ARG A 8 -19.54 -44.64 -9.83
CA ARG A 8 -19.62 -43.28 -10.39
C ARG A 8 -18.34 -42.51 -10.03
N LYS A 9 -17.47 -42.27 -11.00
CA LYS A 9 -16.39 -41.27 -10.89
C LYS A 9 -17.02 -39.87 -10.76
N ARG A 10 -16.82 -39.23 -9.61
CA ARG A 10 -17.15 -37.81 -9.39
C ARG A 10 -16.17 -36.98 -10.23
N ALA A 11 -16.66 -36.26 -11.23
CA ALA A 11 -15.84 -35.32 -12.01
C ALA A 11 -15.25 -34.27 -11.07
N GLN A 12 -13.96 -33.97 -11.25
CA GLN A 12 -13.23 -32.99 -10.45
C GLN A 12 -13.83 -31.59 -10.68
N LEU A 13 -14.34 -30.99 -9.62
CA LEU A 13 -14.97 -29.66 -9.59
C LEU A 13 -13.93 -28.53 -9.53
N LYS A 14 -12.74 -28.74 -10.10
CA LYS A 14 -11.54 -27.92 -9.85
C LYS A 14 -11.29 -26.84 -10.91
N ASP A 15 -11.88 -26.96 -12.11
CA ASP A 15 -11.66 -26.01 -13.22
C ASP A 15 -12.67 -24.86 -13.29
N ARG A 16 -13.86 -24.99 -12.67
CA ARG A 16 -14.88 -23.92 -12.77
C ARG A 16 -14.52 -22.67 -11.99
N PHE A 17 -13.93 -22.84 -10.81
CA PHE A 17 -13.46 -21.70 -10.00
C PHE A 17 -12.25 -21.02 -10.65
N SER A 18 -11.37 -21.77 -11.33
CA SER A 18 -10.21 -21.17 -12.01
C SER A 18 -10.61 -20.28 -13.18
N ALA A 19 -11.59 -20.72 -13.99
CA ALA A 19 -12.05 -19.95 -15.16
C ALA A 19 -12.85 -18.70 -14.76
N GLU A 20 -13.63 -18.76 -13.67
CA GLU A 20 -14.32 -17.60 -13.12
C GLU A 20 -13.33 -16.58 -12.52
N ASP A 21 -12.31 -17.05 -11.81
CA ASP A 21 -11.29 -16.18 -11.20
C ASP A 21 -10.38 -15.53 -12.27
N GLU A 22 -10.08 -16.24 -13.36
CA GLU A 22 -9.41 -15.69 -14.54
C GLU A 22 -10.27 -14.64 -15.25
N ALA A 23 -11.59 -14.88 -15.39
CA ALA A 23 -12.52 -13.94 -15.99
C ALA A 23 -12.62 -12.66 -15.15
N LEU A 24 -12.74 -12.77 -13.82
CA LEU A 24 -12.75 -11.63 -12.90
C LEU A 24 -11.42 -10.85 -12.94
N SER A 25 -10.29 -11.54 -12.99
CA SER A 25 -8.97 -10.94 -13.14
C SER A 25 -8.79 -10.21 -14.48
N SER A 26 -9.37 -10.73 -15.56
CA SER A 26 -9.38 -10.07 -16.87
C SER A 26 -10.25 -8.82 -16.88
N ILE A 27 -11.44 -8.89 -16.27
CA ILE A 27 -12.34 -7.74 -16.13
C ILE A 27 -11.70 -6.64 -15.29
N ALA A 28 -11.03 -7.00 -14.20
CA ALA A 28 -10.31 -6.04 -13.36
C ALA A 28 -9.18 -5.33 -14.13
N ARG A 29 -8.34 -6.09 -14.86
CA ARG A 29 -7.28 -5.51 -15.72
C ARG A 29 -7.85 -4.62 -16.82
N GLU A 30 -8.95 -5.01 -17.45
CA GLU A 30 -9.59 -4.22 -18.48
C GLU A 30 -10.19 -2.92 -17.92
N ALA A 31 -10.80 -2.97 -16.74
CA ALA A 31 -11.30 -1.78 -16.04
C ALA A 31 -10.17 -0.82 -15.66
N GLU A 32 -9.05 -1.35 -15.16
CA GLU A 32 -7.85 -0.57 -14.82
C GLU A 32 -7.22 0.07 -16.06
N ALA A 33 -7.10 -0.67 -17.16
CA ALA A 33 -6.60 -0.14 -18.43
C ALA A 33 -7.50 0.98 -18.99
N ARG A 34 -8.83 0.85 -18.85
CA ARG A 34 -9.78 1.90 -19.25
C ARG A 34 -9.66 3.15 -18.36
N LEU A 35 -9.48 2.97 -17.05
CA LEU A 35 -9.21 4.08 -16.13
C LEU A 35 -7.89 4.78 -16.47
N ALA A 36 -6.82 4.02 -16.71
CA ALA A 36 -5.52 4.56 -17.11
C ALA A 36 -5.60 5.34 -18.43
N ALA A 37 -6.33 4.83 -19.44
CA ALA A 37 -6.56 5.55 -20.69
C ALA A 37 -7.35 6.85 -20.48
N LYS A 38 -8.34 6.85 -19.56
CA LYS A 38 -9.09 8.05 -19.19
C LYS A 38 -8.20 9.08 -18.47
N ARG A 39 -7.30 8.64 -17.59
CA ARG A 39 -6.28 9.51 -16.95
C ARG A 39 -5.37 10.15 -17.99
N ALA A 40 -4.86 9.36 -18.94
CA ALA A 40 -4.01 9.87 -20.03
C ALA A 40 -4.73 10.90 -20.90
N ALA A 41 -5.98 10.63 -21.30
CA ALA A 41 -6.78 11.56 -22.10
C ALA A 41 -7.07 12.87 -21.36
N ARG A 42 -7.33 12.81 -20.05
CA ARG A 42 -7.49 14.01 -19.20
C ARG A 42 -6.20 14.81 -19.11
N ALA A 43 -5.07 14.14 -18.88
CA ALA A 43 -3.75 14.79 -18.83
C ALA A 43 -3.42 15.49 -20.16
N GLU A 44 -3.69 14.83 -21.29
CA GLU A 44 -3.49 15.42 -22.63
C GLU A 44 -4.42 16.61 -22.87
N ALA A 45 -5.68 16.53 -22.44
CA ALA A 45 -6.63 17.65 -22.54
C ALA A 45 -6.20 18.86 -21.71
N ARG A 46 -5.67 18.65 -20.48
CA ARG A 46 -5.08 19.72 -19.65
C ARG A 46 -3.91 20.37 -20.37
N ASP A 47 -3.01 19.57 -20.95
CA ASP A 47 -1.80 20.05 -21.61
C ASP A 47 -2.09 20.83 -22.90
N ILE A 48 -3.07 20.39 -23.70
CA ILE A 48 -3.54 21.13 -24.88
C ILE A 48 -4.13 22.48 -24.47
N ARG A 49 -4.97 22.51 -23.43
CA ARG A 49 -5.63 23.73 -22.99
C ARG A 49 -4.66 24.73 -22.34
N MET A 50 -3.64 24.24 -21.62
CA MET A 50 -2.53 25.09 -21.14
C MET A 50 -1.80 25.78 -22.28
N ARG A 51 -1.44 25.01 -23.32
CA ARG A 51 -0.76 25.56 -24.50
C ARG A 51 -1.63 26.59 -25.23
N GLU A 52 -2.95 26.40 -25.29
CA GLU A 52 -3.89 27.38 -25.86
C GLU A 52 -3.95 28.68 -25.03
N LEU A 53 -4.00 28.57 -23.70
CA LEU A 53 -4.00 29.73 -22.79
C LEU A 53 -2.69 30.51 -22.89
N GLU A 54 -1.54 29.85 -22.91
CA GLU A 54 -0.23 30.49 -23.14
C GLU A 54 -0.18 31.20 -24.49
N ARG A 55 -0.79 30.61 -25.53
CA ARG A 55 -0.89 31.20 -26.87
C ARG A 55 -1.76 32.46 -26.85
N GLN A 56 -2.90 32.44 -26.17
CA GLN A 56 -3.78 33.59 -26.03
C GLN A 56 -3.13 34.72 -25.23
N GLN A 57 -2.42 34.40 -24.15
CA GLN A 57 -1.66 35.36 -23.36
C GLN A 57 -0.59 36.06 -24.22
N LYS A 58 0.17 35.27 -24.99
CA LYS A 58 1.19 35.80 -25.90
C LYS A 58 0.60 36.67 -27.01
N GLU A 59 -0.55 36.30 -27.57
CA GLU A 59 -1.24 37.12 -28.58
C GLU A 59 -1.79 38.43 -28.00
N LEU A 60 -2.23 38.44 -26.74
CA LEU A 60 -2.66 39.66 -26.04
C LEU A 60 -1.48 40.58 -25.74
N ASP A 61 -0.35 40.02 -25.29
CA ASP A 61 0.88 40.79 -25.06
C ASP A 61 1.40 41.41 -26.36
N GLU A 62 1.41 40.64 -27.46
CA GLU A 62 1.78 41.15 -28.79
C GLU A 62 0.80 42.22 -29.30
N LYS A 63 -0.50 42.14 -28.97
CA LYS A 63 -1.49 43.16 -29.31
C LYS A 63 -1.33 44.43 -28.46
N CYS A 64 -1.02 44.27 -27.18
CA CYS A 64 -0.72 45.37 -26.27
C CYS A 64 0.53 46.13 -26.74
N ASP A 65 1.61 45.41 -27.08
CA ASP A 65 2.85 45.98 -27.60
C ASP A 65 2.64 46.70 -28.95
N LYS A 66 1.83 46.13 -29.85
CA LYS A 66 1.48 46.78 -31.12
C LYS A 66 0.68 48.06 -30.90
N GLN A 67 -0.32 48.02 -30.02
CA GLN A 67 -1.12 49.19 -29.68
C GLN A 67 -0.27 50.26 -28.98
N TYR A 68 0.71 49.89 -28.16
CA TYR A 68 1.68 50.80 -27.53
C TYR A 68 2.69 51.39 -28.53
N SER A 69 3.07 50.63 -29.56
CA SER A 69 3.96 51.09 -30.63
C SER A 69 3.31 52.14 -31.55
N ASP A 70 2.00 52.03 -31.80
CA ASP A 70 1.24 52.98 -32.62
C ASP A 70 1.09 54.36 -31.94
N TYR A 71 1.17 54.43 -30.60
CA TYR A 71 1.20 55.71 -29.86
C TYR A 71 2.61 56.31 -29.71
N SER A 72 3.68 55.55 -29.99
CA SER A 72 5.07 56.01 -29.78
C SER A 72 5.74 56.57 -31.04
N ARG A 73 5.03 56.63 -32.18
CA ARG A 73 5.56 57.23 -33.42
C ARG A 73 5.24 58.73 -33.45
N PRO A 74 6.24 59.64 -33.44
CA PRO A 74 5.96 61.05 -33.62
C PRO A 74 5.46 61.26 -35.06
N SER A 75 4.16 61.50 -35.21
CA SER A 75 3.57 61.88 -36.49
C SER A 75 4.10 63.25 -36.87
N SER A 76 5.15 63.25 -37.71
CA SER A 76 5.75 64.43 -38.29
C SER A 76 5.94 64.17 -39.79
N ARG A 77 5.48 65.16 -40.59
CA ARG A 77 5.47 65.29 -42.06
C ARG A 77 4.21 64.68 -42.73
N CYS A 78 3.42 65.40 -43.54
CA CYS A 78 3.68 66.62 -44.30
C CYS A 78 2.39 67.26 -44.88
N ALA A 79 2.47 68.56 -45.17
CA ALA A 79 1.93 69.30 -46.35
C ALA A 79 0.38 69.38 -46.54
N THR A 80 -0.31 70.51 -46.31
CA THR A 80 -0.42 71.82 -47.03
C THR A 80 -1.90 71.98 -47.47
N PRO A 81 -2.44 73.16 -47.86
CA PRO A 81 -1.85 74.51 -47.96
C PRO A 81 -2.62 75.57 -47.15
N GLY A 82 -1.97 76.72 -46.97
CA GLY A 82 -2.53 77.88 -46.30
C GLY A 82 -3.76 78.45 -46.99
N LEU A 83 -4.69 78.94 -46.17
CA LEU A 83 -5.60 80.01 -46.51
C LEU A 83 -5.56 81.05 -45.39
N SER A 84 -4.76 82.08 -45.68
CA SER A 84 -4.92 83.50 -45.35
C SER A 84 -5.80 83.89 -44.16
N ALA A 85 -5.12 84.51 -43.17
CA ALA A 85 -5.70 85.48 -42.25
C ALA A 85 -6.09 86.77 -43.01
N ALA A 86 -7.17 86.70 -43.78
CA ALA A 86 -7.83 87.84 -44.39
C ALA A 86 -9.16 87.34 -44.95
N THR A 87 -10.26 87.39 -44.18
CA THR A 87 -11.66 87.60 -44.63
C THR A 87 -12.58 87.44 -43.41
N LEU A 88 -12.74 88.48 -42.59
CA LEU A 88 -14.01 88.90 -41.96
C LEU A 88 -13.85 90.30 -41.31
N ALA A 89 -13.14 91.17 -42.01
CA ALA A 89 -13.28 92.62 -41.88
C ALA A 89 -13.88 93.12 -43.20
N SER A 90 -15.21 93.10 -43.34
CA SER A 90 -15.95 93.96 -44.28
C SER A 90 -17.46 93.73 -44.18
N LEU A 91 -18.13 94.43 -43.27
CA LEU A 91 -19.49 94.96 -43.45
C LEU A 91 -19.61 96.26 -42.63
N GLY A 92 -18.66 97.17 -42.89
CA GLY A 92 -18.87 98.60 -42.68
C GLY A 92 -19.27 99.20 -44.03
N GLY A 93 -20.57 99.41 -44.23
CA GLY A 93 -21.13 99.87 -45.50
C GLY A 93 -22.31 100.78 -45.27
N THR A 94 -22.05 102.08 -45.42
CA THR A 94 -22.99 103.19 -45.29
C THR A 94 -24.19 103.06 -46.24
N SER A 95 -25.40 103.22 -45.72
CA SER A 95 -26.62 103.51 -46.49
C SER A 95 -27.70 103.95 -45.51
N SER A 96 -28.50 104.99 -45.71
CA SER A 96 -28.52 106.11 -46.64
C SER A 96 -29.50 107.09 -45.98
N ARG A 97 -29.11 108.37 -45.87
CA ARG A 97 -30.02 109.43 -45.45
C ARG A 97 -31.01 109.68 -46.59
N ARG A 98 -32.27 109.35 -46.37
CA ARG A 98 -33.39 110.00 -47.06
C ARG A 98 -34.49 110.22 -46.04
N GLY A 99 -34.68 111.49 -45.71
CA GLY A 99 -35.79 111.95 -44.91
C GLY A 99 -37.11 111.73 -45.66
N SER A 100 -38.14 111.38 -44.90
CA SER A 100 -39.51 111.72 -45.24
C SER A 100 -40.14 112.31 -44.00
N ALA A 101 -40.58 113.55 -44.18
CA ALA A 101 -41.29 114.32 -43.19
C ALA A 101 -42.68 113.73 -42.91
N ASP A 102 -43.19 114.16 -41.77
CA ASP A 102 -44.60 114.44 -41.49
C ASP A 102 -45.46 113.32 -40.88
N ALA A 103 -45.39 113.22 -39.56
CA ALA A 103 -46.57 113.06 -38.70
C ALA A 103 -46.21 113.60 -37.31
N GLY A 104 -46.74 114.79 -36.99
CA GLY A 104 -46.44 115.49 -35.75
C GLY A 104 -46.86 114.73 -34.49
N SER A 105 -45.99 114.74 -33.50
CA SER A 105 -46.35 114.84 -32.09
C SER A 105 -45.11 115.28 -31.32
N VAL A 106 -45.31 115.97 -30.20
CA VAL A 106 -44.26 116.52 -29.35
C VAL A 106 -43.37 115.39 -28.83
N TYR A 107 -42.12 115.28 -29.30
CA TYR A 107 -41.14 114.30 -28.81
C TYR A 107 -40.19 114.95 -27.82
N ASP A 108 -40.21 114.43 -26.61
CA ASP A 108 -39.38 114.81 -25.47
C ASP A 108 -37.96 114.20 -25.63
N PRO A 109 -36.86 115.00 -25.61
CA PRO A 109 -35.49 114.49 -25.71
C PRO A 109 -35.13 113.43 -24.63
N ASP A 110 -35.88 113.35 -23.53
CA ASP A 110 -35.69 112.33 -22.51
C ASP A 110 -36.16 110.92 -22.96
N THR A 111 -37.09 110.81 -23.92
CA THR A 111 -37.59 109.50 -24.41
C THR A 111 -36.56 108.77 -25.27
N SER A 112 -35.89 109.47 -26.19
CA SER A 112 -34.86 108.86 -27.06
C SER A 112 -33.58 108.46 -26.30
N LEU A 113 -33.27 109.16 -25.20
CA LEU A 113 -32.17 108.79 -24.30
C LEU A 113 -32.53 107.60 -23.40
N SER A 114 -33.82 107.38 -23.12
CA SER A 114 -34.32 106.18 -22.44
C SER A 114 -34.15 104.95 -23.32
N GLU A 115 -34.63 105.01 -24.57
CA GLU A 115 -34.53 103.90 -25.52
C GLU A 115 -33.07 103.47 -25.79
N LEU A 116 -32.14 104.43 -25.84
CA LEU A 116 -30.71 104.12 -25.98
C LEU A 116 -30.15 103.38 -24.75
N ARG A 117 -30.58 103.73 -23.53
CA ARG A 117 -30.18 103.00 -22.31
C ARG A 117 -30.74 101.58 -22.33
N ASP A 118 -32.00 101.42 -22.71
CA ASP A 118 -32.65 100.11 -22.81
C ASP A 118 -31.91 99.20 -23.81
N ILE A 119 -31.43 99.73 -24.93
CA ILE A 119 -30.62 98.98 -25.90
C ILE A 119 -29.28 98.50 -25.30
N TYR A 120 -28.61 99.32 -24.49
CA TYR A 120 -27.38 98.90 -23.81
C TYR A 120 -27.66 97.86 -22.73
N GLU A 121 -28.74 98.00 -21.96
CA GLU A 121 -29.17 96.99 -20.98
C GLU A 121 -29.54 95.65 -21.65
N LEU A 122 -30.25 95.69 -22.78
CA LEU A 122 -30.56 94.51 -23.58
C LEU A 122 -29.29 93.85 -24.14
N LYS A 123 -28.30 94.65 -24.58
CA LYS A 123 -27.01 94.13 -25.05
C LYS A 123 -26.25 93.42 -23.94
N ASP A 124 -26.20 94.00 -22.74
CA ASP A 124 -25.54 93.39 -21.58
C ASP A 124 -26.25 92.09 -21.16
N GLN A 125 -27.59 92.09 -21.16
CA GLN A 125 -28.38 90.87 -20.90
C GLN A 125 -28.11 89.77 -21.94
N ILE A 126 -27.97 90.12 -23.22
CA ILE A 126 -27.61 89.17 -24.27
C ILE A 126 -26.21 88.59 -24.02
N GLN A 127 -25.23 89.44 -23.69
CA GLN A 127 -23.88 88.97 -23.36
C GLN A 127 -23.85 88.04 -22.14
N ASP A 128 -24.64 88.32 -21.11
CA ASP A 128 -24.78 87.45 -19.93
C ASP A 128 -25.45 86.11 -20.27
N VAL A 129 -26.43 86.11 -21.18
CA VAL A 129 -27.06 84.88 -21.68
C VAL A 129 -26.10 84.06 -22.54
N GLU A 130 -25.37 84.72 -23.45
CA GLU A 130 -24.34 84.10 -24.28
C GLU A 130 -23.20 83.53 -23.42
N GLY A 131 -22.77 84.26 -22.39
CA GLY A 131 -21.77 83.81 -21.43
C GLY A 131 -22.21 82.55 -20.68
N ARG A 132 -23.46 82.54 -20.19
CA ARG A 132 -24.04 81.34 -19.54
C ARG A 132 -24.21 80.17 -20.50
N TYR A 133 -24.61 80.43 -21.74
CA TYR A 133 -24.73 79.39 -22.77
C TYR A 133 -23.36 78.77 -23.11
N MET A 134 -22.34 79.60 -23.32
CA MET A 134 -20.98 79.15 -23.60
C MET A 134 -20.37 78.37 -22.43
N GLN A 135 -20.64 78.81 -21.20
CA GLN A 135 -20.21 78.08 -20.00
C GLN A 135 -20.91 76.71 -19.90
N GLY A 136 -22.23 76.65 -20.07
CA GLY A 136 -22.96 75.36 -20.07
C GLY A 136 -22.52 74.42 -21.19
N LEU A 137 -22.18 74.95 -22.36
CA LEU A 137 -21.64 74.15 -23.47
C LEU A 137 -20.23 73.61 -23.18
N LYS A 138 -19.41 74.37 -22.45
CA LYS A 138 -18.09 73.93 -21.98
C LYS A 138 -18.21 72.81 -20.95
N GLU A 139 -19.08 72.98 -19.95
CA GLU A 139 -19.36 71.97 -18.92
C GLU A 139 -19.92 70.67 -19.53
N LEU A 140 -20.81 70.77 -20.52
CA LEU A 140 -21.34 69.58 -21.21
C LEU A 140 -20.25 68.82 -21.98
N LYS A 141 -19.31 69.54 -22.60
CA LYS A 141 -18.16 68.91 -23.29
C LYS A 141 -17.21 68.23 -22.30
N GLU A 142 -16.91 68.88 -21.18
CA GLU A 142 -16.07 68.31 -20.12
C GLU A 142 -16.72 67.06 -19.52
N SER A 143 -18.04 67.11 -19.24
CA SER A 143 -18.82 65.97 -18.76
C SER A 143 -18.84 64.82 -19.78
N LEU A 144 -19.00 65.12 -21.07
CA LEU A 144 -18.94 64.11 -22.13
C LEU A 144 -17.57 63.41 -22.14
N THR A 145 -16.48 64.18 -22.10
CA THR A 145 -15.13 63.59 -22.07
C THR A 145 -14.88 62.75 -20.83
N GLU A 146 -15.38 63.17 -19.66
CA GLU A 146 -15.25 62.42 -18.42
C GLU A 146 -15.98 61.07 -18.49
N VAL A 147 -17.19 61.05 -19.06
CA VAL A 147 -17.97 59.82 -19.26
C VAL A 147 -17.29 58.90 -20.27
N GLU A 148 -16.75 59.44 -21.37
CA GLU A 148 -16.00 58.67 -22.36
C GLU A 148 -14.75 58.01 -21.76
N GLU A 149 -14.01 58.73 -20.90
CA GLU A 149 -12.86 58.15 -20.20
C GLU A 149 -13.26 57.07 -19.20
N LYS A 150 -14.34 57.28 -18.44
CA LYS A 150 -14.89 56.26 -17.53
C LYS A 150 -15.32 55.01 -18.28
N TYR A 151 -15.96 55.17 -19.44
CA TYR A 151 -16.35 54.05 -20.29
C TYR A 151 -15.14 53.26 -20.80
N LYS A 152 -14.08 53.95 -21.27
CA LYS A 152 -12.83 53.29 -21.68
C LYS A 152 -12.20 52.50 -20.55
N LYS A 153 -12.10 53.09 -19.34
CA LYS A 153 -11.59 52.40 -18.14
C LYS A 153 -12.42 51.17 -17.79
N ALA A 154 -13.76 51.28 -17.86
CA ALA A 154 -14.66 50.16 -17.60
C ALA A 154 -14.49 49.04 -18.63
N MET A 155 -14.29 49.35 -19.91
CA MET A 155 -14.03 48.33 -20.94
C MET A 155 -12.72 47.59 -20.70
N VAL A 156 -11.63 48.29 -20.35
CA VAL A 156 -10.34 47.66 -20.04
C VAL A 156 -10.47 46.77 -18.80
N SER A 157 -11.15 47.25 -17.75
CA SER A 157 -11.42 46.46 -16.55
C SER A 157 -12.27 45.23 -16.85
N ASN A 158 -13.26 45.33 -17.72
CA ASN A 158 -14.13 44.20 -18.07
C ASN A 158 -13.34 43.12 -18.84
N ALA A 159 -12.49 43.53 -19.78
CA ALA A 159 -11.59 42.61 -20.48
C ALA A 159 -10.61 41.91 -19.52
N GLN A 160 -10.10 42.62 -18.51
CA GLN A 160 -9.25 42.01 -17.48
C GLN A 160 -10.02 40.97 -16.67
N LEU A 161 -11.24 41.29 -16.23
CA LEU A 161 -12.09 40.36 -15.49
C LEU A 161 -12.46 39.11 -16.29
N ASP A 162 -12.67 39.23 -17.60
CA ASP A 162 -12.93 38.09 -18.47
C ASP A 162 -11.71 37.16 -18.58
N ASN A 163 -10.49 37.71 -18.64
CA ASN A 163 -9.25 36.93 -18.59
C ASN A 163 -9.10 36.21 -17.25
N ASP A 164 -9.27 36.93 -16.13
CA ASP A 164 -9.16 36.35 -14.79
C ASP A 164 -10.21 35.26 -14.56
N LYS A 165 -11.43 35.45 -15.08
CA LYS A 165 -12.48 34.43 -15.08
C LYS A 165 -12.06 33.19 -15.88
N GLY A 166 -11.46 33.36 -17.06
CA GLY A 166 -10.93 32.26 -17.86
C GLY A 166 -9.86 31.46 -17.11
N ASN A 167 -8.92 32.17 -16.48
CA ASN A 167 -7.85 31.58 -15.67
C ASN A 167 -8.40 30.80 -14.46
N LEU A 168 -9.36 31.37 -13.74
CA LEU A 168 -10.00 30.71 -12.60
C LEU A 168 -10.80 29.48 -13.03
N ILE A 169 -11.51 29.53 -14.16
CA ILE A 169 -12.20 28.35 -14.71
C ILE A 169 -11.20 27.23 -14.98
N TYR A 170 -10.06 27.55 -15.60
CA TYR A 170 -9.02 26.57 -15.87
C TYR A 170 -8.44 25.98 -14.58
N GLN A 171 -8.17 26.81 -13.58
CA GLN A 171 -7.66 26.35 -12.29
C GLN A 171 -8.66 25.42 -11.60
N VAL A 172 -9.94 25.77 -11.59
CA VAL A 172 -11.01 24.92 -11.05
C VAL A 172 -11.09 23.59 -11.78
N ASP A 173 -11.04 23.60 -13.11
CA ASP A 173 -11.09 22.38 -13.91
C ASP A 173 -9.89 21.48 -13.58
N THR A 174 -8.67 22.03 -13.52
CA THR A 174 -7.45 21.31 -13.14
C THR A 174 -7.52 20.73 -11.72
N LEU A 175 -8.08 21.48 -10.77
CA LEU A 175 -8.22 21.03 -9.39
C LEU A 175 -9.25 19.89 -9.25
N LYS A 176 -10.39 19.96 -9.94
CA LYS A 176 -11.37 18.84 -9.98
C LYS A 176 -10.71 17.56 -10.48
N ASP A 177 -9.90 17.74 -11.50
CA ASP A 177 -9.15 16.72 -12.18
C ASP A 177 -8.09 16.04 -11.27
N VAL A 178 -7.45 16.82 -10.39
CA VAL A 178 -6.55 16.30 -9.33
C VAL A 178 -7.35 15.61 -8.22
N ILE A 179 -8.51 16.16 -7.83
CA ILE A 179 -9.39 15.55 -6.82
C ILE A 179 -9.85 14.17 -7.29
N GLU A 180 -10.30 14.04 -8.53
CA GLU A 180 -10.71 12.75 -9.09
C GLU A 180 -9.55 11.73 -9.08
N GLU A 181 -8.33 12.16 -9.40
CA GLU A 181 -7.15 11.29 -9.33
C GLU A 181 -6.84 10.84 -7.88
N MET A 182 -6.95 11.76 -6.91
CA MET A 182 -6.79 11.43 -5.50
C MET A 182 -7.88 10.48 -4.99
N GLU A 183 -9.14 10.64 -5.43
CA GLU A 183 -10.24 9.75 -5.09
C GLU A 183 -10.03 8.33 -5.63
N GLU A 184 -9.53 8.22 -6.85
CA GLU A 184 -9.18 6.93 -7.45
C GLU A 184 -8.01 6.27 -6.68
N GLN A 185 -6.95 7.02 -6.36
CA GLN A 185 -5.84 6.53 -5.54
C GLN A 185 -6.30 6.06 -4.15
N MET A 186 -7.17 6.82 -3.49
CA MET A 186 -7.76 6.43 -2.20
C MET A 186 -8.57 5.14 -2.31
N SER A 187 -9.31 4.97 -3.40
CA SER A 187 -10.11 3.76 -3.64
C SER A 187 -9.22 2.53 -3.88
N GLU A 188 -8.12 2.71 -4.59
CA GLU A 188 -7.12 1.66 -4.84
C GLU A 188 -6.40 1.24 -3.56
N MET A 189 -5.92 2.21 -2.76
CA MET A 189 -5.31 1.95 -1.45
C MET A 189 -6.26 1.21 -0.50
N LYS A 190 -7.56 1.52 -0.52
CA LYS A 190 -8.57 0.79 0.27
C LYS A 190 -8.70 -0.66 -0.19
N ARG A 191 -8.74 -0.91 -1.51
CA ARG A 191 -8.79 -2.27 -2.06
C ARG A 191 -7.55 -3.08 -1.65
N GLU A 192 -6.36 -2.50 -1.75
CA GLU A 192 -5.12 -3.15 -1.32
C GLU A 192 -5.13 -3.49 0.18
N LEU A 193 -5.63 -2.57 1.01
CA LEU A 193 -5.75 -2.81 2.46
C LEU A 193 -6.70 -3.98 2.75
N GLU A 194 -7.83 -4.08 2.05
CA GLU A 194 -8.75 -5.22 2.18
C GLU A 194 -8.11 -6.54 1.74
N GLU A 195 -7.33 -6.55 0.65
CA GLU A 195 -6.60 -7.73 0.20
C GLU A 195 -5.54 -8.17 1.21
N LYS A 196 -4.75 -7.22 1.73
CA LYS A 196 -3.76 -7.50 2.78
C LYS A 196 -4.40 -7.98 4.07
N SER A 197 -5.56 -7.43 4.44
CA SER A 197 -6.34 -7.90 5.58
C SER A 197 -6.81 -9.35 5.39
N LYS A 198 -7.33 -9.70 4.21
CA LYS A 198 -7.71 -11.10 3.88
C LYS A 198 -6.50 -12.03 3.93
N GLU A 199 -5.35 -11.61 3.42
CA GLU A 199 -4.12 -12.41 3.46
C GLU A 199 -3.61 -12.60 4.88
N LEU A 200 -3.67 -11.57 5.73
CA LEU A 200 -3.34 -11.67 7.15
C LEU A 200 -4.22 -12.71 7.85
N GLU A 201 -5.53 -12.74 7.59
CA GLU A 201 -6.43 -13.73 8.18
C GLU A 201 -6.13 -15.16 7.69
N ARG A 202 -5.76 -15.33 6.41
CA ARG A 202 -5.29 -16.64 5.89
C ARG A 202 -4.02 -17.10 6.59
N GLN A 203 -3.06 -16.19 6.80
CA GLN A 203 -1.82 -16.49 7.50
C GLN A 203 -2.07 -16.84 8.97
N LYS A 204 -2.93 -16.10 9.66
CA LYS A 204 -3.36 -16.42 11.04
C LYS A 204 -3.93 -17.82 11.13
N HIS A 205 -4.85 -18.17 10.23
CA HIS A 205 -5.43 -19.52 10.19
C HIS A 205 -4.35 -20.60 10.00
N THR A 206 -3.41 -20.36 9.08
CA THR A 206 -2.28 -21.28 8.83
C THR A 206 -1.40 -21.44 10.07
N CYS A 207 -1.08 -20.34 10.76
CA CYS A 207 -0.35 -20.37 12.03
C CYS A 207 -1.08 -21.19 13.09
N THR A 208 -2.40 -21.02 13.24
CA THR A 208 -3.20 -21.82 14.19
C THR A 208 -3.15 -23.31 13.88
N VAL A 209 -3.25 -23.69 12.60
CA VAL A 209 -3.13 -25.11 12.18
C VAL A 209 -1.75 -25.67 12.52
N LEU A 210 -0.69 -24.91 12.24
CA LEU A 210 0.69 -25.33 12.55
C LEU A 210 0.95 -25.41 14.06
N GLN A 211 0.37 -24.51 14.85
CA GLN A 211 0.44 -24.55 16.32
C GLN A 211 -0.21 -25.84 16.85
N HIS A 212 -1.42 -26.16 16.40
CA HIS A 212 -2.06 -27.43 16.76
C HIS A 212 -1.19 -28.63 16.36
N LYS A 213 -0.59 -28.61 15.17
CA LYS A 213 0.29 -29.71 14.74
C LYS A 213 1.54 -29.83 15.59
N GLN A 214 2.11 -28.70 16.02
CA GLN A 214 3.25 -28.66 16.92
C GLN A 214 2.90 -29.27 18.29
N GLU A 215 1.71 -28.97 18.82
CA GLU A 215 1.22 -29.53 20.08
C GLU A 215 1.03 -31.05 20.00
N GLU A 216 0.41 -31.55 18.92
CA GLU A 216 0.28 -33.00 18.68
C GLU A 216 1.64 -33.71 18.66
N LEU A 217 2.62 -33.14 17.95
CA LEU A 217 3.97 -33.72 17.87
C LEU A 217 4.70 -33.67 19.21
N LYS A 218 4.55 -32.57 19.98
CA LYS A 218 5.11 -32.47 21.33
C LYS A 218 4.52 -33.52 22.27
N GLU A 219 3.22 -33.76 22.20
CA GLU A 219 2.57 -34.81 22.98
C GLU A 219 3.07 -36.20 22.58
N GLY A 220 3.23 -36.46 21.28
CA GLY A 220 3.83 -37.70 20.80
C GLY A 220 5.30 -37.89 21.22
N ILE A 221 6.06 -36.82 21.41
CA ILE A 221 7.41 -36.90 22.00
C ILE A 221 7.31 -37.27 23.49
N ARG A 222 6.47 -36.59 24.28
CA ARG A 222 6.27 -36.89 25.71
C ARG A 222 5.92 -38.35 25.95
N GLN A 223 4.96 -38.88 25.20
CA GLN A 223 4.56 -40.29 25.32
C GLN A 223 5.69 -41.27 25.02
N ARG A 224 6.56 -40.94 24.05
CA ARG A 224 7.74 -41.77 23.76
C ARG A 224 8.76 -41.71 24.90
N ASP A 225 9.01 -40.52 25.45
CA ASP A 225 9.94 -40.35 26.58
C ASP A 225 9.45 -41.12 27.81
N GLU A 226 8.15 -41.07 28.12
CA GLU A 226 7.53 -41.87 29.21
C GLU A 226 7.71 -43.38 28.99
N LEU A 227 7.54 -43.86 27.75
CA LEU A 227 7.77 -45.27 27.42
C LEU A 227 9.24 -45.66 27.59
N ILE A 228 10.18 -44.79 27.19
CA ILE A 228 11.61 -45.02 27.36
C ILE A 228 11.94 -45.14 28.85
N GLU A 229 11.49 -44.21 29.69
CA GLU A 229 11.74 -44.28 31.13
C GLU A 229 11.11 -45.54 31.76
N ALA A 230 9.93 -45.97 31.30
CA ALA A 230 9.31 -47.20 31.80
C ALA A 230 10.13 -48.45 31.45
N LEU A 231 10.68 -48.49 30.22
CA LEU A 231 11.57 -49.57 29.78
C LEU A 231 12.90 -49.57 30.55
N GLU A 232 13.44 -48.40 30.87
CA GLU A 232 14.65 -48.27 31.69
C GLU A 232 14.42 -48.81 33.10
N ARG A 233 13.33 -48.44 33.77
CA ARG A 233 12.95 -49.00 35.08
C ARG A 233 12.75 -50.52 35.04
N GLN A 234 12.15 -51.03 33.97
CA GLN A 234 11.97 -52.47 33.78
C GLN A 234 13.32 -53.18 33.62
N LYS A 235 14.24 -52.58 32.87
CA LYS A 235 15.60 -53.11 32.70
C LYS A 235 16.35 -53.15 34.05
N GLU A 236 16.30 -52.08 34.83
CA GLU A 236 16.89 -52.04 36.17
C GLU A 236 16.35 -53.17 37.08
N TYR A 237 15.02 -53.37 37.08
CA TYR A 237 14.41 -54.47 37.82
C TYR A 237 14.91 -55.86 37.37
N PHE A 238 15.01 -56.09 36.06
CA PHE A 238 15.56 -57.34 35.53
C PHE A 238 17.04 -57.53 35.87
N ASP A 239 17.81 -56.46 35.89
CA ASP A 239 19.23 -56.52 36.26
C ASP A 239 19.40 -56.85 37.76
N CYS A 240 18.52 -56.35 38.65
CA CYS A 240 18.47 -56.78 40.06
C CYS A 240 18.21 -58.29 40.20
N ILE A 241 17.17 -58.82 39.54
CA ILE A 241 16.87 -60.27 39.57
C ILE A 241 18.04 -61.09 39.00
N ARG A 242 18.68 -60.59 37.94
CA ARG A 242 19.82 -61.25 37.32
C ARG A 242 20.98 -61.36 38.30
N ASN A 243 21.30 -60.28 39.01
CA ASN A 243 22.36 -60.24 40.01
C ASN A 243 22.06 -61.21 41.16
N GLU A 244 20.86 -61.17 41.76
CA GLU A 244 20.46 -62.11 42.82
C GLU A 244 20.57 -63.58 42.37
N ARG A 245 20.11 -63.88 41.15
CA ARG A 245 20.23 -65.23 40.57
C ARG A 245 21.70 -65.65 40.43
N ASP A 246 22.56 -64.74 39.99
CA ASP A 246 23.97 -65.04 39.78
C ASP A 246 24.72 -65.21 41.11
N GLU A 247 24.40 -64.41 42.14
CA GLU A 247 24.84 -64.59 43.52
C GLU A 247 24.42 -65.96 44.08
N LEU A 248 23.14 -66.31 43.98
CA LEU A 248 22.64 -67.62 44.42
C LEU A 248 23.31 -68.79 43.68
N ARG A 249 23.66 -68.61 42.40
CA ARG A 249 24.42 -69.62 41.64
C ARG A 249 25.84 -69.78 42.18
N HIS A 250 26.50 -68.70 42.57
CA HIS A 250 27.81 -68.75 43.22
C HIS A 250 27.74 -69.46 44.57
N GLU A 251 26.79 -69.09 45.43
CA GLU A 251 26.60 -69.75 46.73
C GLU A 251 26.31 -71.26 46.59
N LEU A 252 25.48 -71.66 45.62
CA LEU A 252 25.20 -73.06 45.32
C LEU A 252 26.45 -73.81 44.82
N ALA A 253 27.33 -73.14 44.07
CA ALA A 253 28.58 -73.74 43.61
C ALA A 253 29.52 -74.00 44.81
N ASP A 254 29.68 -73.02 45.69
CA ASP A 254 30.50 -73.13 46.91
C ASP A 254 29.98 -74.24 47.84
N LEU A 255 28.65 -74.33 48.02
CA LEU A 255 28.04 -75.40 48.81
C LEU A 255 28.26 -76.78 48.20
N LYS A 256 28.19 -76.91 46.86
CA LYS A 256 28.48 -78.18 46.17
C LYS A 256 29.95 -78.56 46.26
N GLU A 257 30.86 -77.61 46.17
CA GLU A 257 32.29 -77.85 46.36
C GLU A 257 32.58 -78.31 47.80
N ASN A 258 31.98 -77.64 48.79
CA ASN A 258 32.06 -78.02 50.20
C ASN A 258 31.41 -79.38 50.53
N ALA A 259 30.38 -79.79 49.79
CA ALA A 259 29.79 -81.12 49.92
C ALA A 259 30.72 -82.20 49.35
N ARG A 260 31.31 -81.96 48.16
CA ARG A 260 32.30 -82.88 47.57
C ARG A 260 33.57 -83.02 48.40
N SER A 261 34.02 -81.94 49.05
CA SER A 261 35.17 -81.99 49.95
C SER A 261 34.87 -82.69 51.29
N LYS A 262 33.60 -82.89 51.65
CA LYS A 262 33.17 -83.67 52.84
C LYS A 262 32.94 -85.16 52.53
N GLU A 263 32.70 -85.54 51.27
CA GLU A 263 32.60 -86.95 50.84
C GLU A 263 33.97 -87.65 50.74
N THR A 264 35.09 -86.95 50.87
CA THR A 264 36.44 -87.53 50.85
C THR A 264 36.87 -88.14 52.19
N HIS A 265 35.97 -88.25 53.17
CA HIS A 265 36.17 -88.97 54.44
C HIS A 265 35.10 -90.06 54.70
N GLY A 266 35.23 -91.18 53.98
CA GLY A 266 35.06 -92.55 54.52
C GLY A 266 33.69 -93.26 54.43
N LEU A 267 33.61 -94.33 53.61
CA LEU A 267 33.32 -95.71 54.04
C LEU A 267 33.46 -96.71 52.87
N VAL A 268 34.43 -97.62 53.02
CA VAL A 268 34.58 -98.85 52.22
C VAL A 268 33.63 -99.90 52.78
N ILE A 269 32.85 -100.57 51.93
CA ILE A 269 32.17 -101.83 52.22
C ILE A 269 32.75 -102.90 51.28
N ILE A 270 33.52 -103.84 51.84
CA ILE A 270 33.86 -105.17 51.31
C ILE A 270 33.66 -106.12 52.50
N PRO A 271 32.84 -107.18 52.40
CA PRO A 271 33.33 -108.57 52.22
C PRO A 271 32.33 -109.48 51.46
N ASP A 272 32.57 -110.73 51.03
CA ASP A 272 33.68 -111.70 51.11
C ASP A 272 33.32 -112.87 50.15
N GLY A 273 34.32 -113.67 49.73
CA GLY A 273 34.05 -115.02 49.23
C GLY A 273 35.08 -115.62 48.27
N THR A 274 36.26 -115.98 48.77
CA THR A 274 37.11 -117.03 48.16
C THR A 274 36.47 -118.41 48.42
N PRO A 275 36.65 -119.43 47.53
CA PRO A 275 37.82 -120.30 47.70
C PRO A 275 38.41 -120.94 46.42
N ASN A 276 39.74 -121.06 46.44
CA ASN A 276 40.62 -122.17 46.02
C ASN A 276 40.38 -122.96 44.71
N GLY A 277 41.47 -123.12 43.95
CA GLY A 277 41.71 -124.33 43.15
C GLY A 277 42.65 -124.13 41.96
N ASP A 278 43.94 -124.35 42.19
CA ASP A 278 44.97 -124.56 41.17
C ASP A 278 44.65 -125.79 40.29
N ILE A 279 44.81 -125.69 38.97
CA ILE A 279 45.13 -126.77 38.00
C ILE A 279 45.34 -126.14 36.61
N SER A 280 46.48 -126.47 36.01
CA SER A 280 46.92 -126.13 34.66
C SER A 280 46.13 -126.85 33.57
N HIS A 281 45.75 -126.14 32.49
CA HIS A 281 45.92 -126.63 31.10
C HIS A 281 45.67 -125.55 30.03
N GLU A 282 46.56 -125.57 29.04
CA GLU A 282 46.50 -124.97 27.69
C GLU A 282 45.12 -125.09 27.01
N THR A 283 44.64 -124.04 26.34
CA THR A 283 44.18 -124.03 24.91
C THR A 283 43.44 -122.74 24.50
N VAL A 284 44.05 -122.01 23.55
CA VAL A 284 43.50 -121.27 22.39
C VAL A 284 42.13 -120.56 22.51
N SER A 285 42.15 -119.22 22.56
CA SER A 285 41.30 -118.20 21.86
C SER A 285 39.89 -118.62 21.37
N PRO A 286 38.84 -117.83 21.65
CA PRO A 286 38.68 -116.53 20.99
C PRO A 286 38.34 -115.37 21.93
N GLY A 287 38.74 -114.16 21.50
CA GLY A 287 38.75 -112.95 22.32
C GLY A 287 37.41 -112.57 22.93
N ILE A 288 37.32 -112.70 24.26
CA ILE A 288 36.42 -111.91 25.09
C ILE A 288 37.22 -110.67 25.49
N THR A 289 37.02 -109.57 24.76
CA THR A 289 37.52 -108.25 25.17
C THR A 289 36.73 -107.79 26.39
N VAL A 290 37.39 -107.79 27.55
CA VAL A 290 36.86 -107.22 28.78
C VAL A 290 36.74 -105.71 28.57
N VAL A 291 35.52 -105.19 28.61
CA VAL A 291 35.24 -103.76 28.51
C VAL A 291 35.68 -103.09 29.81
N SER A 292 36.36 -101.94 29.74
CA SER A 292 36.76 -101.21 30.96
C SER A 292 35.51 -100.81 31.75
N GLN A 293 35.63 -100.68 33.07
CA GLN A 293 34.52 -100.33 33.94
C GLN A 293 33.82 -99.03 33.50
N GLU A 294 34.58 -98.08 32.98
CA GLU A 294 34.08 -96.81 32.42
C GLU A 294 33.22 -97.03 31.17
N ALA A 295 33.68 -97.88 30.24
CA ALA A 295 32.95 -98.17 29.01
C ALA A 295 31.67 -98.99 29.27
N ALA A 296 31.65 -99.85 30.29
CA ALA A 296 30.45 -100.54 30.73
C ALA A 296 29.41 -99.55 31.29
N GLN A 297 29.85 -98.57 32.08
CA GLN A 297 28.98 -97.56 32.70
C GLN A 297 28.35 -96.61 31.66
N VAL A 298 29.11 -96.21 30.63
CA VAL A 298 28.58 -95.42 29.50
C VAL A 298 27.55 -96.22 28.69
N LEU A 299 27.78 -97.53 28.50
CA LEU A 299 26.81 -98.40 27.84
C LEU A 299 25.56 -98.62 28.69
N GLU A 300 25.64 -98.64 30.02
CA GLU A 300 24.46 -98.67 30.89
C GLU A 300 23.60 -97.41 30.74
N SER A 301 24.22 -96.22 30.60
CA SER A 301 23.47 -94.97 30.39
C SER A 301 22.69 -94.91 29.07
N ALA A 302 23.06 -95.73 28.07
CA ALA A 302 22.36 -95.83 26.77
C ALA A 302 21.07 -96.67 26.82
N GLY A 303 20.70 -97.19 27.99
CA GLY A 303 19.51 -98.01 28.25
C GLY A 303 19.68 -99.50 27.92
N GLU A 304 18.61 -100.30 28.05
CA GLU A 304 18.67 -101.75 27.86
C GLU A 304 18.64 -102.17 26.38
N GLY A 305 19.40 -103.23 26.04
CA GLY A 305 19.43 -103.84 24.69
C GLY A 305 20.78 -104.47 24.33
N PRO A 306 20.85 -105.21 23.20
CA PRO A 306 22.11 -105.74 22.70
C PRO A 306 23.11 -104.60 22.42
N LEU A 307 24.41 -104.91 22.51
CA LEU A 307 25.50 -103.93 22.44
C LEU A 307 25.38 -102.99 21.22
N ASP A 308 25.00 -103.54 20.07
CA ASP A 308 24.84 -102.81 18.81
C ASP A 308 23.75 -101.72 18.88
N VAL A 309 22.69 -101.94 19.67
CA VAL A 309 21.60 -100.97 19.87
C VAL A 309 22.05 -99.85 20.80
N ARG A 310 22.80 -100.18 21.87
CA ARG A 310 23.34 -99.20 22.81
C ARG A 310 24.39 -98.30 22.15
N LEU A 311 25.27 -98.88 21.34
CA LEU A 311 26.25 -98.15 20.53
C LEU A 311 25.58 -97.22 19.50
N ARG A 312 24.49 -97.66 18.88
CA ARG A 312 23.73 -96.84 17.93
C ARG A 312 23.08 -95.64 18.61
N LYS A 313 22.45 -95.83 19.76
CA LYS A 313 21.86 -94.73 20.54
C LYS A 313 22.91 -93.69 20.95
N LEU A 314 24.07 -94.14 21.45
CA LEU A 314 25.18 -93.24 21.77
C LEU A 314 25.71 -92.49 20.54
N ALA A 315 25.72 -93.12 19.37
CA ALA A 315 26.08 -92.47 18.12
C ALA A 315 25.04 -91.41 17.69
N GLU A 316 23.75 -91.71 17.83
CA GLU A 316 22.65 -90.78 17.56
C GLU A 316 22.68 -89.57 18.51
N GLU A 317 22.86 -89.79 19.81
CA GLU A 317 23.01 -88.72 20.81
C GLU A 317 24.25 -87.86 20.54
N LYS A 318 25.37 -88.48 20.15
CA LYS A 318 26.58 -87.76 19.73
C LYS A 318 26.30 -86.88 18.50
N ASP A 319 25.59 -87.41 17.51
CA ASP A 319 25.26 -86.65 16.29
C ASP A 319 24.30 -85.49 16.60
N GLU A 320 23.36 -85.69 17.52
CA GLU A 320 22.43 -84.65 17.99
C GLU A 320 23.16 -83.55 18.79
N LEU A 321 24.07 -83.93 19.69
CA LEU A 321 24.94 -82.97 20.39
C LEU A 321 25.85 -82.21 19.42
N LEU A 322 26.40 -82.88 18.40
CA LEU A 322 27.18 -82.21 17.35
C LEU A 322 26.34 -81.24 16.52
N ALA A 323 25.05 -81.53 16.29
CA ALA A 323 24.13 -80.61 15.64
C ALA A 323 23.83 -79.39 16.53
N GLN A 324 23.63 -79.59 17.83
CA GLN A 324 23.44 -78.50 18.80
C GLN A 324 24.68 -77.60 18.90
N ILE A 325 25.89 -78.18 18.95
CA ILE A 325 27.15 -77.43 18.95
C ILE A 325 27.29 -76.59 17.68
N ARG A 326 26.94 -77.14 16.51
CA ARG A 326 26.95 -76.38 15.25
C ARG A 326 25.96 -75.22 15.27
N LYS A 327 24.75 -75.44 15.78
CA LYS A 327 23.73 -74.38 15.91
C LYS A 327 24.17 -73.27 16.88
N LEU A 328 24.71 -73.64 18.05
CA LEU A 328 25.22 -72.68 19.03
C LEU A 328 26.44 -71.91 18.50
N LYS A 329 27.34 -72.55 17.75
CA LYS A 329 28.44 -71.86 17.07
C LYS A 329 27.94 -70.83 16.06
N ASN A 330 26.95 -71.19 15.24
CA ASN A 330 26.37 -70.24 14.27
C ASN A 330 25.69 -69.07 14.98
N GLN A 331 24.95 -69.32 16.07
CA GLN A 331 24.34 -68.25 16.88
C GLN A 331 25.39 -67.34 17.53
N LEU A 332 26.47 -67.91 18.05
CA LEU A 332 27.58 -67.13 18.61
C LEU A 332 28.29 -66.30 17.53
N GLU A 333 28.43 -66.83 16.32
CA GLU A 333 29.04 -66.15 15.18
C GLU A 333 28.13 -65.02 14.64
N GLU A 334 26.82 -65.24 14.59
CA GLU A 334 25.82 -64.19 14.30
C GLU A 334 25.84 -63.07 15.34
N GLU A 335 25.88 -63.39 16.63
CA GLU A 335 25.97 -62.39 17.70
C GLU A 335 27.32 -61.65 17.70
N ARG A 336 28.43 -62.34 17.39
CA ARG A 336 29.74 -61.71 17.17
C ARG A 336 29.74 -60.78 15.95
N GLN A 337 29.06 -61.14 14.87
CA GLN A 337 28.92 -60.27 13.70
C GLN A 337 28.02 -59.06 13.97
N LYS A 338 26.96 -59.21 14.78
CA LYS A 338 26.14 -58.08 15.25
C LYS A 338 26.96 -57.14 16.14
N HIS A 339 27.72 -57.68 17.10
CA HIS A 339 28.61 -56.88 17.94
C HIS A 339 29.75 -56.24 17.14
N SER A 340 30.32 -56.91 16.14
CA SER A 340 31.34 -56.33 15.26
C SER A 340 30.79 -55.15 14.43
N LYS A 341 29.52 -55.17 14.03
CA LYS A 341 28.88 -54.03 13.36
C LYS A 341 28.57 -52.88 14.33
N VAL A 342 28.34 -53.16 15.61
CA VAL A 342 28.15 -52.14 16.64
C VAL A 342 29.51 -51.55 17.07
N ASP A 343 30.53 -52.36 17.30
CA ASP A 343 31.90 -51.89 17.61
C ASP A 343 32.57 -51.18 16.43
N SER A 344 32.31 -51.59 15.18
CA SER A 344 32.80 -50.84 14.01
C SER A 344 32.16 -49.46 13.85
N VAL A 345 31.00 -49.22 14.47
CA VAL A 345 30.35 -47.89 14.51
C VAL A 345 30.90 -47.04 15.66
N TYR A 346 31.47 -47.66 16.70
CA TYR A 346 32.09 -46.94 17.82
C TYR A 346 33.60 -46.72 17.65
N VAL A 347 34.33 -47.62 16.99
CA VAL A 347 35.82 -47.54 16.85
C VAL A 347 36.26 -46.74 15.60
N ASP A 348 35.38 -46.51 14.62
CA ASP A 348 35.67 -45.57 13.51
C ASP A 348 35.57 -44.09 13.95
N GLY A 349 35.19 -43.83 15.21
CA GLY A 349 35.24 -42.50 15.82
C GLY A 349 36.63 -42.04 16.24
N GLU A 350 37.55 -42.96 16.56
CA GLU A 350 38.87 -42.60 17.14
C GLU A 350 39.98 -42.43 16.10
N LYS A 351 39.76 -42.79 14.83
CA LYS A 351 40.72 -42.51 13.73
C LYS A 351 40.33 -41.32 12.86
N MET A 352 39.20 -40.67 13.14
CA MET A 352 38.70 -39.47 12.44
C MET A 352 38.69 -38.20 13.31
N GLU A 353 39.47 -38.12 14.39
CA GLU A 353 39.54 -36.93 15.25
C GLU A 353 39.89 -35.63 14.48
N ASN A 354 40.57 -35.70 13.34
CA ASN A 354 40.83 -34.50 12.52
C ASN A 354 39.79 -34.23 11.41
N GLY A 355 38.83 -35.12 11.16
CA GLY A 355 37.81 -34.96 10.11
C GLY A 355 36.46 -34.51 10.65
N THR A 356 36.03 -35.11 11.76
CA THR A 356 34.73 -34.83 12.40
C THR A 356 34.77 -33.52 13.20
N GLU A 357 35.88 -33.26 13.89
CA GLU A 357 36.18 -31.97 14.54
C GLU A 357 36.27 -30.84 13.51
N LEU A 358 36.92 -31.10 12.37
CA LEU A 358 37.05 -30.14 11.26
C LEU A 358 35.70 -29.80 10.64
N HIS A 359 34.81 -30.78 10.46
CA HIS A 359 33.45 -30.55 9.98
C HIS A 359 32.62 -29.70 10.96
N PHE A 360 32.75 -29.96 12.27
CA PHE A 360 32.10 -29.16 13.30
C PHE A 360 32.64 -27.71 13.32
N ILE A 361 33.95 -27.52 13.15
CA ILE A 361 34.59 -26.21 13.03
C ILE A 361 34.14 -25.46 11.76
N GLU A 362 34.00 -26.15 10.63
CA GLU A 362 33.45 -25.56 9.39
C GLU A 362 31.99 -25.15 9.57
N MET A 363 31.16 -26.00 10.15
CA MET A 363 29.76 -25.69 10.44
C MET A 363 29.61 -24.50 11.40
N GLN A 364 30.48 -24.43 12.41
CA GLN A 364 30.56 -23.30 13.35
C GLN A 364 31.02 -22.01 12.65
N ARG A 365 31.97 -22.09 11.72
CA ARG A 365 32.41 -20.95 10.90
C ARG A 365 31.31 -20.46 9.99
N ASP A 366 30.58 -21.36 9.33
CA ASP A 366 29.46 -21.01 8.46
C ASP A 366 28.29 -20.40 9.24
N ALA A 367 27.95 -20.96 10.40
CA ALA A 367 26.98 -20.36 11.30
C ALA A 367 27.41 -18.94 11.74
N ASN A 368 28.68 -18.75 12.11
CA ASN A 368 29.21 -17.43 12.47
C ASN A 368 29.25 -16.45 11.29
N ARG A 369 29.51 -16.93 10.07
CA ARG A 369 29.44 -16.15 8.83
C ARG A 369 28.02 -15.68 8.55
N GLN A 370 27.04 -16.57 8.67
CA GLN A 370 25.62 -16.24 8.52
C GLN A 370 25.15 -15.26 9.59
N ILE A 371 25.53 -15.45 10.86
CA ILE A 371 25.23 -14.50 11.95
C ILE A 371 25.77 -13.11 11.61
N SER A 372 26.99 -13.04 11.07
CA SER A 372 27.61 -11.76 10.70
C SER A 372 26.89 -11.09 9.52
N GLU A 373 26.49 -11.86 8.50
CA GLU A 373 25.66 -11.36 7.40
C GLU A 373 24.30 -10.84 7.88
N TYR A 374 23.62 -11.55 8.78
CA TYR A 374 22.35 -11.11 9.35
C TYR A 374 22.51 -9.87 10.23
N LYS A 375 23.58 -9.77 11.03
CA LYS A 375 23.89 -8.55 11.80
C LYS A 375 24.11 -7.35 10.89
N PHE A 376 24.81 -7.53 9.77
CA PHE A 376 25.01 -6.45 8.80
C PHE A 376 23.69 -6.03 8.14
N LYS A 377 22.87 -7.00 7.71
CA LYS A 377 21.55 -6.72 7.13
C LYS A 377 20.63 -6.01 8.13
N LEU A 378 20.65 -6.43 9.39
CA LEU A 378 19.89 -5.80 10.46
C LEU A 378 20.33 -4.34 10.66
N SER A 379 21.64 -4.09 10.78
CA SER A 379 22.18 -2.74 10.93
C SER A 379 21.83 -1.83 9.75
N LYS A 380 21.83 -2.36 8.52
CA LYS A 380 21.39 -1.63 7.33
C LYS A 380 19.90 -1.31 7.38
N ALA A 381 19.07 -2.28 7.76
CA ALA A 381 17.62 -2.08 7.91
C ALA A 381 17.30 -1.05 9.02
N GLU A 382 18.04 -1.06 10.13
CA GLU A 382 17.92 -0.06 11.19
C GLU A 382 18.27 1.35 10.71
N GLN A 383 19.31 1.49 9.88
CA GLN A 383 19.67 2.77 9.27
C GLN A 383 18.60 3.27 8.27
N GLU A 384 18.06 2.37 7.44
CA GLU A 384 16.98 2.67 6.50
C GLU A 384 15.70 3.09 7.27
N MET A 385 15.38 2.40 8.36
CA MET A 385 14.26 2.74 9.25
C MET A 385 14.42 4.15 9.83
N GLY A 386 15.59 4.51 10.35
CA GLY A 386 15.83 5.87 10.85
C GLY A 386 15.71 6.96 9.78
N THR A 387 16.07 6.66 8.53
CA THR A 387 15.88 7.57 7.40
C THR A 387 14.40 7.75 7.07
N MET A 388 13.64 6.65 7.06
CA MET A 388 12.20 6.68 6.81
C MET A 388 11.44 7.44 7.92
N GLU A 389 11.84 7.28 9.18
CA GLU A 389 11.27 8.04 10.30
C GLU A 389 11.49 9.55 10.16
N GLN A 390 12.67 9.98 9.71
CA GLN A 390 12.92 11.41 9.44
C GLN A 390 12.05 11.93 8.30
N ASN A 391 11.85 11.13 7.25
CA ASN A 391 10.96 11.48 6.14
C ASN A 391 9.50 11.60 6.61
N ILE A 392 9.02 10.68 7.44
CA ILE A 392 7.69 10.73 8.05
C ILE A 392 7.52 12.01 8.86
N ASN A 393 8.45 12.32 9.77
CA ASN A 393 8.39 13.55 10.57
C ASN A 393 8.32 14.83 9.70
N ARG A 394 9.09 14.88 8.61
CA ARG A 394 9.06 16.01 7.67
C ARG A 394 7.72 16.12 6.95
N LEU A 395 7.17 15.00 6.50
CA LEU A 395 5.88 14.94 5.80
C LEU A 395 4.72 15.29 6.73
N GLU A 396 4.72 14.78 7.96
CA GLU A 396 3.74 15.14 8.99
C GLU A 396 3.74 16.66 9.27
N GLY A 397 4.93 17.26 9.34
CA GLY A 397 5.07 18.72 9.45
C GLY A 397 4.51 19.49 8.25
N GLN A 398 4.64 18.94 7.03
CA GLN A 398 4.03 19.54 5.83
C GLN A 398 2.50 19.42 5.85
N VAL A 399 1.97 18.25 6.21
CA VAL A 399 0.52 18.00 6.31
C VAL A 399 -0.11 18.94 7.34
N SER A 400 0.52 19.13 8.51
CA SER A 400 0.03 20.06 9.54
C SER A 400 -0.06 21.51 9.04
N ARG A 401 0.95 21.97 8.28
CA ARG A 401 0.93 23.30 7.66
C ARG A 401 -0.16 23.44 6.60
N TYR A 402 -0.30 22.46 5.71
CA TYR A 402 -1.34 22.52 4.68
C TYR A 402 -2.74 22.47 5.27
N LYS A 403 -2.96 21.67 6.31
CA LYS A 403 -4.22 21.66 7.04
C LYS A 403 -4.57 23.04 7.61
N THR A 404 -3.61 23.68 8.28
CA THR A 404 -3.82 25.04 8.83
C THR A 404 -4.11 26.07 7.73
N SER A 405 -3.43 25.96 6.59
CA SER A 405 -3.68 26.83 5.43
C SER A 405 -5.05 26.61 4.80
N ALA A 406 -5.52 25.37 4.73
CA ALA A 406 -6.84 25.02 4.22
C ALA A 406 -7.94 25.55 5.15
N ASP A 407 -7.82 25.31 6.47
CA ASP A 407 -8.76 25.80 7.48
C ASP A 407 -8.87 27.34 7.46
N ASN A 408 -7.75 28.04 7.22
CA ASN A 408 -7.76 29.50 7.08
C ASN A 408 -8.42 29.96 5.78
N SER A 409 -8.22 29.23 4.68
CA SER A 409 -8.83 29.56 3.39
C SER A 409 -10.35 29.36 3.42
N GLU A 410 -10.82 28.31 4.09
CA GLU A 410 -12.26 28.06 4.31
C GLU A 410 -12.93 29.21 5.08
N LYS A 411 -12.28 29.68 6.15
CA LYS A 411 -12.78 30.84 6.92
C LYS A 411 -12.90 32.10 6.05
N ILE A 412 -11.89 32.40 5.23
CA ILE A 412 -11.91 33.55 4.32
C ILE A 412 -13.02 33.39 3.28
N GLU A 413 -13.22 32.19 2.75
CA GLU A 413 -14.29 31.93 1.79
C GLU A 413 -15.68 32.20 2.40
N ASP A 414 -15.90 31.77 3.64
CA ASP A 414 -17.16 32.00 4.35
C ASP A 414 -17.41 33.49 4.65
N GLU A 415 -16.36 34.24 5.01
CA GLU A 415 -16.42 35.70 5.16
C GLU A 415 -16.80 36.38 3.84
N LEU A 416 -16.14 36.02 2.73
CA LEU A 416 -16.45 36.56 1.40
C LEU A 416 -17.87 36.20 0.94
N LYS A 417 -18.37 35.00 1.25
CA LYS A 417 -19.77 34.62 1.00
C LYS A 417 -20.73 35.50 1.80
N ALA A 418 -20.42 35.82 3.04
CA ALA A 418 -21.23 36.71 3.87
C ALA A 418 -21.24 38.14 3.33
N GLU A 419 -20.08 38.68 2.94
CA GLU A 419 -19.96 39.99 2.31
C GLU A 419 -20.70 40.07 0.98
N LYS A 420 -20.57 39.05 0.11
CA LYS A 420 -21.32 38.97 -1.14
C LYS A 420 -22.82 39.06 -0.91
N ARG A 421 -23.36 38.34 0.08
CA ARG A 421 -24.79 38.40 0.42
C ARG A 421 -25.21 39.75 0.98
N LYS A 422 -24.31 40.46 1.68
CA LYS A 422 -24.56 41.82 2.18
C LYS A 422 -24.61 42.82 1.02
N LEU A 423 -23.59 42.81 0.16
CA LEU A 423 -23.52 43.69 -1.02
C LEU A 423 -24.67 43.44 -1.99
N GLN A 424 -25.10 42.19 -2.18
CA GLN A 424 -26.28 41.87 -2.99
C GLN A 424 -27.57 42.48 -2.43
N ARG A 425 -27.73 42.51 -1.09
CA ARG A 425 -28.87 43.17 -0.45
C ARG A 425 -28.80 44.68 -0.63
N GLU A 426 -27.63 45.28 -0.43
CA GLU A 426 -27.42 46.71 -0.62
C GLU A 426 -27.67 47.14 -2.08
N LEU A 427 -27.20 46.36 -3.04
CA LEU A 427 -27.46 46.58 -4.47
C LEU A 427 -28.96 46.57 -4.76
N ARG A 428 -29.70 45.59 -4.23
CA ARG A 428 -31.15 45.50 -4.43
C ARG A 428 -31.86 46.73 -3.87
N THR A 429 -31.53 47.14 -2.65
CA THR A 429 -32.08 48.36 -2.04
C THR A 429 -31.75 49.62 -2.86
N ALA A 430 -30.54 49.70 -3.41
CA ALA A 430 -30.15 50.83 -4.26
C ALA A 430 -30.92 50.86 -5.59
N LEU A 431 -31.15 49.70 -6.21
CA LEU A 431 -31.97 49.57 -7.41
C LEU A 431 -33.42 49.97 -7.16
N ASP A 432 -34.03 49.48 -6.08
CA ASP A 432 -35.41 49.86 -5.69
C ASP A 432 -35.52 51.39 -5.54
N LYS A 433 -34.50 52.03 -4.94
CA LYS A 433 -34.46 53.49 -4.80
C LYS A 433 -34.28 54.24 -6.13
N ILE A 434 -33.53 53.67 -7.08
CA ILE A 434 -33.42 54.22 -8.44
C ILE A 434 -34.78 54.17 -9.12
N GLU A 435 -35.48 53.03 -9.07
CA GLU A 435 -36.82 52.89 -9.67
C GLU A 435 -37.82 53.91 -9.09
N GLU A 436 -37.81 54.13 -7.77
CA GLU A 436 -38.62 55.17 -7.12
C GLU A 436 -38.29 56.58 -7.65
N MET A 437 -36.99 56.90 -7.75
CA MET A 437 -36.54 58.18 -8.28
C MET A 437 -36.88 58.36 -9.76
N GLU A 438 -36.81 57.31 -10.57
CA GLU A 438 -37.21 57.34 -11.98
C GLU A 438 -38.72 57.57 -12.13
N MET A 439 -39.55 56.93 -11.30
CA MET A 439 -41.00 57.17 -11.28
C MET A 439 -41.31 58.62 -10.92
N THR A 440 -40.69 59.16 -9.86
CA THR A 440 -40.90 60.57 -9.46
C THR A 440 -40.44 61.54 -10.53
N ASN A 441 -39.29 61.29 -11.15
CA ASN A 441 -38.78 62.11 -12.25
C ASN A 441 -39.75 62.08 -13.46
N ASN A 442 -40.24 60.90 -13.84
CA ASN A 442 -41.25 60.76 -14.90
C ASN A 442 -42.53 61.56 -14.61
N HIS A 443 -42.98 61.59 -13.34
CA HIS A 443 -44.12 62.42 -12.93
C HIS A 443 -43.82 63.92 -13.07
N LEU A 444 -42.62 64.35 -12.67
CA LEU A 444 -42.20 65.75 -12.80
C LEU A 444 -42.07 66.18 -14.25
N VAL A 445 -41.49 65.33 -15.12
CA VAL A 445 -41.39 65.57 -16.56
C VAL A 445 -42.77 65.76 -17.19
N LYS A 446 -43.72 64.86 -16.92
CA LYS A 446 -45.11 65.00 -17.40
C LYS A 446 -45.77 66.29 -16.93
N ARG A 447 -45.51 66.72 -15.69
CA ARG A 447 -46.03 67.99 -15.15
C ARG A 447 -45.41 69.20 -15.84
N LEU A 448 -44.10 69.16 -16.10
CA LEU A 448 -43.40 70.20 -16.86
C LEU A 448 -43.90 70.30 -18.30
N GLU A 449 -44.14 69.19 -18.98
CA GLU A 449 -44.71 69.15 -20.33
C GLU A 449 -46.10 69.82 -20.36
N LYS A 450 -46.97 69.52 -19.39
CA LYS A 450 -48.28 70.18 -19.26
C LYS A 450 -48.14 71.69 -19.08
N MET A 451 -47.21 72.14 -18.23
CA MET A 451 -46.96 73.56 -18.02
C MET A 451 -46.44 74.24 -19.29
N LYS A 452 -45.53 73.59 -20.03
CA LYS A 452 -45.04 74.08 -21.33
C LYS A 452 -46.17 74.19 -22.36
N ALA A 453 -47.02 73.17 -22.46
CA ALA A 453 -48.17 73.17 -23.36
C ALA A 453 -49.14 74.32 -23.04
N ASN A 454 -49.46 74.52 -21.76
CA ASN A 454 -50.33 75.63 -21.32
C ASN A 454 -49.72 77.00 -21.64
N ARG A 455 -48.42 77.18 -21.42
CA ARG A 455 -47.70 78.42 -21.77
C ARG A 455 -47.75 78.68 -23.28
N ASN A 456 -47.52 77.67 -24.11
CA ASN A 456 -47.58 77.80 -25.56
C ASN A 456 -48.99 78.14 -26.05
N ALA A 457 -50.03 77.54 -25.44
CA ALA A 457 -51.42 77.88 -25.75
C ALA A 457 -51.76 79.33 -25.40
N LEU A 458 -51.31 79.83 -24.25
CA LEU A 458 -51.48 81.23 -23.85
C LEU A 458 -50.76 82.19 -24.80
N LEU A 459 -49.53 81.86 -25.23
CA LEU A 459 -48.77 82.66 -26.19
C LEU A 459 -49.42 82.68 -27.58
N SER A 460 -50.18 81.65 -27.96
CA SER A 460 -50.90 81.61 -29.25
C SER A 460 -52.21 82.41 -29.28
N GLN A 461 -52.68 82.89 -28.11
CA GLN A 461 -53.91 83.69 -27.98
C GLN A 461 -53.63 85.20 -27.87
N GLN A 462 -52.37 85.61 -27.75
CA GLN A 462 -51.90 86.98 -27.95
C GLN A 462 -51.48 87.17 -29.40
#